data_AF-A0A1G1KVZ0-F1
#
_entry.id   AF-A0A1G1KVZ0-F1
#
_cell.length_a   1.000
_cell.length_b   1.000
_cell.length_c   1.000
_cell.angle_alpha   90.00
_cell.angle_beta   90.00
_cell.angle_gamma   90.00
#
_symmetry.space_group_name_H-M   'P 1'
#
loop_
_entity.id
_entity.type
_entity.pdbx_description
1 polymer ?
#
loop_
_entity_poly.entity_id
_entity_poly.type
_entity_poly.pdbx_seq_one_letter_code
_entity_poly.pdbx_strand_id
1 'polypeptide(L)' 'MIPAHLAGTFAVLPPGARRIRLRPMRVTYGEPMDFSMLLKELDGESKKKDVYQRISQEIMDRIAALEGIASPSTA' A
#
# COMPACT_ATOMS: atom_id res chain seq x y z
N MET A 1 2.91 -3.28 -11.20
CA MET A 1 2.06 -3.39 -9.98
C MET A 1 0.98 -2.31 -10.04
N ILE A 2 -0.16 -2.46 -9.36
CA ILE A 2 -1.20 -1.40 -9.28
C ILE A 2 -1.49 -1.15 -7.80
N PRO A 3 -1.36 0.08 -7.28
CA PRO A 3 -1.74 0.41 -5.92
C PRO A 3 -3.25 0.51 -5.77
N ALA A 4 -3.78 0.11 -4.62
CA ALA A 4 -5.21 0.20 -4.31
C ALA A 4 -5.43 0.61 -2.85
N HIS A 5 -6.32 1.58 -2.65
CA HIS A 5 -6.79 2.01 -1.33
C HIS A 5 -8.22 1.50 -1.08
N LEU A 6 -8.49 0.93 0.09
CA LEU A 6 -9.78 0.35 0.49
C LEU A 6 -10.39 1.10 1.69
N ALA A 7 -11.18 2.15 1.41
CA ALA A 7 -11.84 2.94 2.44
C ALA A 7 -13.07 2.23 3.02
N GLY A 8 -13.25 2.33 4.35
CA GLY A 8 -14.44 1.85 5.06
C GLY A 8 -14.39 0.41 5.57
N THR A 9 -13.31 -0.33 5.31
CA THR A 9 -13.05 -1.69 5.82
C THR A 9 -13.38 -1.84 7.31
N PHE A 10 -12.82 -0.96 8.14
CA PHE A 10 -13.01 -0.92 9.59
C PHE A 10 -14.47 -0.67 10.02
N ALA A 11 -15.27 0.03 9.22
CA ALA A 11 -16.68 0.27 9.51
C ALA A 11 -17.57 -0.95 9.19
N VAL A 12 -17.13 -1.80 8.25
CA VAL A 12 -17.78 -3.06 7.84
C VAL A 12 -17.40 -4.21 8.79
N LEU A 13 -16.11 -4.42 9.04
CA LEU A 13 -15.62 -5.46 9.95
C LEU A 13 -14.32 -5.02 10.65
N PRO A 14 -14.39 -4.37 11.82
CA PRO A 14 -13.19 -4.03 12.59
C PRO A 14 -12.55 -5.29 13.21
N PRO A 15 -11.23 -5.27 13.54
CA PRO A 15 -10.54 -6.40 14.16
C PRO A 15 -11.26 -6.93 15.41
N GLY A 16 -11.35 -8.26 15.53
CA GLY A 16 -12.04 -8.94 16.63
C GLY A 16 -13.57 -9.01 16.53
N ALA A 17 -14.21 -8.29 15.60
CA ALA A 17 -15.66 -8.39 15.41
C ALA A 17 -16.09 -9.73 14.80
N ARG A 18 -17.17 -10.34 15.33
CA ARG A 18 -17.73 -11.60 14.84
C ARG A 18 -18.91 -11.45 13.86
N ARG A 19 -19.29 -10.22 13.50
CA ARG A 19 -20.41 -9.94 12.57
C ARG A 19 -20.04 -8.79 11.65
N ILE A 20 -20.18 -9.04 10.34
CA ILE A 20 -20.06 -8.04 9.29
C ILE A 20 -21.23 -7.06 9.39
N ARG A 21 -20.95 -5.76 9.22
CA ARG A 21 -21.93 -4.67 9.17
C ARG A 21 -22.15 -4.27 7.73
N LEU A 22 -23.41 -4.20 7.29
CA LEU A 22 -23.75 -3.67 5.97
C LEU A 22 -23.54 -2.15 5.97
N ARG A 23 -22.38 -1.71 5.47
CA ARG A 23 -21.98 -0.31 5.27
C ARG A 23 -21.28 -0.19 3.91
N PRO A 24 -21.38 0.97 3.23
CA PRO A 24 -20.66 1.19 1.99
C PRO A 24 -19.15 1.21 2.22
N MET A 25 -18.40 0.69 1.25
CA MET A 25 -16.95 0.81 1.13
C MET A 25 -16.60 1.42 -0.23
N ARG A 26 -15.38 1.94 -0.36
CA ARG A 26 -14.84 2.45 -1.63
C ARG A 26 -13.48 1.81 -1.89
N VAL A 27 -13.26 1.39 -3.13
CA VAL A 27 -11.93 1.01 -3.62
C VAL A 27 -11.49 2.07 -4.61
N THR A 28 -10.28 2.62 -4.42
CA THR A 28 -9.64 3.53 -5.37
C THR A 28 -8.38 2.84 -5.90
N TYR A 29 -8.26 2.70 -7.22
CA TYR A 29 -7.04 2.23 -7.87
C TYR A 29 -6.21 3.44 -8.33
N GLY A 30 -4.89 3.32 -8.23
CA GLY A 30 -3.95 4.32 -8.79
C GLY A 30 -3.25 3.84 -10.05
N GLU A 31 -2.37 4.67 -10.58
CA GLU A 31 -1.62 4.37 -11.80
C GLU A 31 -0.68 3.15 -11.65
N PRO A 32 -0.45 2.37 -12.72
CA PRO A 32 0.49 1.27 -12.70
C PRO A 32 1.93 1.70 -12.38
N MET A 33 2.55 1.01 -11.43
CA MET A 33 3.97 1.12 -11.07
C MET A 33 4.80 0.08 -11.82
N ASP A 34 6.00 0.47 -12.24
CA ASP A 34 7.05 -0.47 -12.62
C ASP A 34 8.22 -0.43 -11.61
N PHE A 35 8.61 -1.60 -11.11
CA PHE A 35 9.77 -1.78 -10.23
C PHE A 35 10.90 -2.59 -10.90
N SER A 36 10.80 -2.87 -12.20
CA SER A 36 11.73 -3.71 -12.96
C SER A 36 13.16 -3.19 -13.04
N MET A 37 13.41 -1.92 -12.67
CA MET A 37 14.77 -1.40 -12.45
C MET A 37 15.28 -1.76 -11.05
N LEU A 38 14.52 -1.45 -9.99
CA LEU A 38 14.90 -1.79 -8.61
C LEU A 38 15.09 -3.30 -8.41
N LEU A 39 14.27 -4.14 -9.05
CA LEU A 39 14.41 -5.59 -9.02
C LEU A 39 15.69 -6.11 -9.70
N LYS A 40 16.35 -5.33 -10.56
CA LYS A 40 17.68 -5.64 -11.12
C LYS A 40 18.83 -5.27 -10.17
N GLU A 41 18.59 -4.50 -9.11
CA GLU A 41 19.60 -4.21 -8.09
C GLU A 41 19.76 -5.34 -7.06
N LEU A 42 19.00 -6.44 -7.17
CA LEU A 42 18.94 -7.56 -6.22
C LEU A 42 20.17 -8.50 -6.22
N ASP A 43 21.20 -8.22 -7.01
CA ASP A 43 22.44 -9.01 -7.18
C ASP A 43 23.39 -8.98 -5.95
N GLY A 44 22.84 -9.20 -4.76
CA GLY A 44 23.57 -9.39 -3.51
C GLY A 44 22.64 -9.32 -2.30
N GLU A 45 22.72 -10.30 -1.39
CA GLU A 45 21.88 -10.41 -0.18
C GLU A 45 21.71 -9.08 0.56
N SER A 46 22.80 -8.35 0.80
CA SER A 46 22.83 -7.07 1.50
C SER A 46 21.92 -6.00 0.87
N LYS A 47 21.77 -5.99 -0.47
CA LYS A 47 20.94 -5.02 -1.19
C LYS A 47 19.45 -5.37 -1.18
N LYS A 48 19.10 -6.65 -0.99
CA LYS A 48 17.72 -7.12 -1.13
C LYS A 48 16.77 -6.42 -0.15
N LYS A 49 17.20 -6.27 1.11
CA LYS A 49 16.41 -5.58 2.14
C LYS A 49 16.11 -4.13 1.75
N ASP A 50 17.13 -3.39 1.32
CA ASP A 50 17.00 -1.98 0.94
C ASP A 50 16.12 -1.81 -0.30
N VAL A 51 16.25 -2.68 -1.30
CA VAL A 51 15.38 -2.72 -2.49
C VAL A 51 13.93 -2.97 -2.10
N TYR A 52 13.65 -3.99 -1.27
CA TYR A 52 12.28 -4.26 -0.80
C TYR A 52 11.72 -3.11 0.04
N GLN A 53 12.54 -2.46 0.88
CA GLN A 53 12.09 -1.32 1.68
C GLN A 53 11.79 -0.09 0.80
N ARG A 54 12.58 0.19 -0.23
CA ARG A 54 12.28 1.24 -1.24
C ARG A 54 10.98 0.96 -1.98
N ILE A 55 10.79 -0.27 -2.47
CA ILE A 55 9.56 -0.69 -3.17
C ILE A 55 8.35 -0.56 -2.24
N SER A 56 8.45 -1.04 -1.00
CA SER A 56 7.39 -0.90 0.02
C SER A 56 7.06 0.56 0.32
N GLN A 57 8.07 1.44 0.36
CA GLN A 57 7.87 2.86 0.61
C GLN A 57 7.11 3.54 -0.53
N GLU A 58 7.54 3.39 -1.80
CA GLU A 58 6.82 3.98 -2.94
C GLU A 58 5.40 3.42 -3.08
N ILE A 59 5.16 2.14 -2.76
CA ILE A 59 3.80 1.58 -2.70
C ILE A 59 2.94 2.34 -1.69
N MET A 60 3.44 2.55 -0.46
CA MET A 60 2.69 3.25 0.60
C MET A 60 2.47 4.73 0.28
N ASP A 61 3.47 5.44 -0.25
CA ASP A 61 3.35 6.86 -0.63
C ASP A 61 2.30 7.07 -1.72
N ARG A 62 2.28 6.18 -2.72
CA ARG A 62 1.29 6.22 -3.80
C ARG A 62 -0.11 5.83 -3.32
N ILE A 63 -0.24 4.95 -2.32
CA ILE A 63 -1.53 4.64 -1.69
C ILE A 63 -2.05 5.84 -0.88
N ALA A 64 -1.20 6.50 -0.09
CA ALA A 64 -1.56 7.70 0.66
C ALA A 64 -2.04 8.84 -0.27
N ALA A 65 -1.38 9.01 -1.42
CA ALA A 65 -1.82 9.94 -2.46
C ALA A 65 -3.22 9.62 -3.04
N LEU A 66 -3.72 8.38 -2.95
CA LEU A 66 -5.11 8.02 -3.32
C LEU A 66 -6.12 8.27 -2.19
N GLU A 67 -5.67 8.43 -0.94
CA GLU A 67 -6.51 8.88 0.17
C GLU A 67 -6.68 10.41 0.19
N GLY A 68 -5.67 11.14 -0.33
CA GLY A 68 -5.51 12.57 -0.09
C GLY A 68 -4.91 12.87 1.30
N ILE A 69 -4.28 11.86 1.92
CA ILE A 69 -3.69 11.91 3.26
C ILE A 69 -2.17 11.85 3.13
N ALA A 70 -1.43 12.51 4.03
CA ALA A 70 0.02 12.45 4.04
C ALA A 70 0.52 11.05 4.43
N SER A 71 1.60 10.59 3.80
CA SER A 71 2.17 9.27 4.06
C SER A 71 2.49 9.03 5.54
N PRO A 72 2.18 7.84 6.10
CA PRO A 72 2.48 7.50 7.49
C PRO A 72 3.99 7.30 7.77
N SER A 73 4.86 7.58 6.80
CA SER A 73 6.32 7.58 6.94
C SER A 73 6.90 8.98 7.29
N THR A 74 6.05 9.97 7.60
CA THR A 74 6.49 11.35 7.92
C THR A 74 5.99 11.78 9.30
N ALA A 75 6.50 11.12 10.33
CA ALA A 75 6.30 11.43 11.75
C ALA A 75 7.55 11.04 12.55
#